data_AF-A0A6B3I6A4-F1
#
_entry.id   AF-A0A6B3I6A4-F1
#
_cell.length_a   1.000
_cell.length_b   1.000
_cell.length_c   1.000
_cell.angle_alpha   90.00
_cell.angle_beta   90.00
_cell.angle_gamma   90.00
#
_symmetry.space_group_name_H-M   'P 1'
#
loop_
_entity.id
_entity.type
_entity.pdbx_description
1 polymer ?
#
loop_
_entity_poly.entity_id
_entity_poly.type
_entity_poly.pdbx_seq_one_letter_code
_entity_poly.pdbx_strand_id
1 'polypeptide(L)'
;LDTAAALVPGRARGVLYGGCVSLLAADAGTPHSRTDARGGLLVVEDTGEEPYRLDGILTRLLRSGALEGVSGVVCGSWQECGPY
;
A
#
# COMPACT_ATOMS: atom_id res chain seq x y z
N LEU A 1 11.36 9.80 12.50
CA LEU A 1 11.16 8.36 12.74
C LEU A 1 10.59 8.09 14.13
N ASP A 2 10.53 9.09 15.02
CA ASP A 2 10.15 8.93 16.43
C ASP A 2 8.70 8.47 16.65
N THR A 3 7.86 8.51 15.62
CA THR A 3 6.47 8.02 15.62
C THR A 3 6.28 6.68 14.92
N ALA A 4 7.33 6.10 14.33
CA ALA A 4 7.22 4.84 13.60
C ALA A 4 7.10 3.67 14.59
N ALA A 5 6.02 2.88 14.43
CA ALA A 5 5.79 1.68 15.22
C ALA A 5 5.49 0.49 14.31
N ALA A 6 5.88 -0.71 14.74
CA ALA A 6 5.50 -1.93 14.06
C ALA A 6 4.07 -2.31 14.46
N LEU A 7 3.14 -2.29 13.51
CA LEU A 7 1.78 -2.84 13.70
C LEU A 7 1.84 -4.37 13.83
N VAL A 8 2.73 -5.00 13.06
CA VAL A 8 3.05 -6.42 13.14
C VAL A 8 4.57 -6.56 13.28
N PRO A 9 5.10 -7.14 14.38
CA PRO A 9 6.54 -7.32 14.56
C PRO A 9 7.16 -8.22 13.49
N GLY A 10 8.33 -7.86 12.99
CA GLY A 10 9.03 -8.66 11.98
C GLY A 10 10.25 -7.94 11.39
N ARG A 11 10.95 -8.63 10.49
CA ARG A 11 12.02 -8.06 9.68
C ARG A 11 11.82 -8.48 8.23
N ALA A 12 11.95 -7.53 7.32
CA ALA A 12 11.81 -7.74 5.89
C ALA A 12 12.86 -6.92 5.14
N ARG A 13 13.24 -7.38 3.95
CA ARG A 13 14.13 -6.66 3.03
C ARG A 13 13.61 -6.88 1.62
N GLY A 14 13.64 -5.82 0.81
CA GLY A 14 13.12 -5.88 -0.53
C GLY A 14 13.32 -4.58 -1.30
N VAL A 15 12.99 -4.61 -2.59
CA VAL A 15 12.88 -3.40 -3.40
C VAL A 15 11.61 -2.66 -2.97
N LEU A 16 11.70 -1.34 -2.82
CA LEU A 16 10.53 -0.52 -2.52
C LEU A 16 9.59 -0.48 -3.71
N TYR A 17 8.29 -0.56 -3.44
CA TYR A 17 7.24 -0.30 -4.41
C TYR A 17 6.04 0.34 -3.70
N GLY A 18 5.18 1.02 -4.45
CA GLY A 18 3.97 1.64 -3.92
C GLY A 18 3.91 3.14 -4.24
N GLY A 19 3.47 3.94 -3.26
CA GLY A 19 3.14 5.36 -3.39
C GLY A 19 1.69 5.62 -2.98
N CYS A 20 1.06 6.59 -3.62
CA CYS A 20 -0.34 6.93 -3.42
C CYS A 20 -1.25 5.72 -3.77
N VAL A 21 -1.98 5.22 -2.78
CA VAL A 21 -2.69 3.93 -2.89
C VAL A 21 -3.86 4.01 -3.88
N SER A 22 -4.53 5.16 -3.98
CA SER A 22 -5.55 5.42 -4.99
C SER A 22 -4.99 5.37 -6.41
N LEU A 23 -3.77 5.89 -6.64
CA LEU A 23 -3.10 5.80 -7.95
C LEU A 23 -2.67 4.37 -8.29
N LEU A 24 -2.17 3.61 -7.31
CA LEU A 24 -1.87 2.18 -7.51
C LEU A 24 -3.13 1.40 -7.92
N ALA A 25 -4.26 1.68 -7.29
CA ALA A 25 -5.52 1.05 -7.64
C ALA A 25 -6.09 1.54 -8.98
N ALA A 26 -5.83 2.78 -9.38
CA ALA A 26 -6.22 3.29 -10.70
C ALA A 26 -5.41 2.64 -11.83
N ASP A 27 -4.13 2.39 -11.60
CA ASP A 27 -3.26 1.70 -12.56
C ASP A 27 -3.47 0.17 -12.58
N ALA A 28 -4.02 -0.41 -11.51
CA ALA A 28 -4.24 -1.85 -11.42
C ALA A 28 -5.08 -2.40 -12.61
N GLY A 29 -4.49 -3.33 -13.35
CA GLY A 29 -5.11 -3.95 -14.53
C GLY A 29 -4.78 -3.28 -15.86
N THR A 30 -3.97 -2.22 -15.87
CA THR A 30 -3.39 -1.69 -17.11
C THR A 30 -2.20 -2.56 -17.59
N PRO A 31 -1.83 -2.51 -18.88
CA PRO A 31 -0.63 -3.20 -19.38
C PRO A 31 0.68 -2.72 -18.74
N HIS A 32 0.69 -1.50 -18.18
CA HIS A 32 1.86 -0.91 -17.51
C HIS A 32 1.86 -1.16 -16.01
N SER A 33 0.76 -1.70 -15.48
CA SER A 33 0.66 -2.01 -14.07
C SER A 33 1.76 -2.97 -13.67
N ARG A 34 2.45 -2.62 -12.59
CA ARG A 34 3.43 -3.51 -12.00
C ARG A 34 2.67 -4.71 -11.43
N THR A 35 2.82 -5.86 -12.09
CA THR A 35 2.06 -7.07 -11.78
C THR A 35 2.67 -7.93 -10.68
N ASP A 36 3.88 -7.61 -10.21
CA ASP A 36 4.43 -8.26 -9.03
C ASP A 36 5.17 -7.34 -8.08
N ALA A 37 5.05 -7.72 -6.81
CA ALA A 37 5.73 -7.15 -5.67
C ALA A 37 6.57 -8.22 -4.95
N ARG A 38 6.92 -9.31 -5.65
CA ARG A 38 7.58 -10.48 -5.06
C ARG A 38 8.91 -10.09 -4.43
N GLY A 39 9.04 -10.34 -3.13
CA GLY A 39 10.23 -9.96 -2.37
C GLY A 39 10.34 -8.46 -2.08
N GLY A 40 9.32 -7.65 -2.41
CA GLY A 40 9.31 -6.21 -2.26
C GLY A 40 8.75 -5.72 -0.92
N LEU A 41 9.01 -4.46 -0.62
CA LEU A 41 8.39 -3.73 0.50
C LEU A 41 7.36 -2.76 -0.07
N LEU A 42 6.09 -2.96 0.29
CA LEU A 42 5.01 -2.06 -0.09
C LEU A 42 5.05 -0.82 0.79
N VAL A 43 5.13 0.35 0.19
CA VAL A 43 5.01 1.64 0.89
C VAL A 43 3.76 2.33 0.37
N VAL A 44 2.76 2.53 1.22
CA VAL A 44 1.48 3.16 0.83
C VAL A 44 1.22 4.41 1.64
N GLU A 45 0.68 5.41 0.96
CA GLU A 45 0.22 6.67 1.53
C GLU A 45 -0.99 7.16 0.73
N ASP A 46 -1.74 8.12 1.27
CA ASP A 46 -2.72 8.87 0.50
C ASP A 46 -3.09 10.19 1.19
N THR A 47 -3.83 11.04 0.48
CA THR A 47 -4.34 12.31 0.98
C THR A 47 -5.82 12.51 0.63
N GLY A 48 -6.66 12.85 1.62
CA GLY A 48 -8.06 13.20 1.42
C GLY A 48 -8.98 12.03 1.03
N GLU A 49 -8.50 10.79 1.17
CA GLU A 49 -9.30 9.59 0.92
C GLU A 49 -10.11 9.21 2.15
N GLU A 50 -11.42 9.04 1.97
CA GLU A 50 -12.30 8.60 3.06
C GLU A 50 -11.94 7.18 3.52
N PRO A 51 -12.03 6.84 4.81
CA PRO A 51 -11.68 5.50 5.32
C PRO A 51 -12.34 4.34 4.57
N TYR A 52 -13.61 4.50 4.17
CA TYR A 52 -14.31 3.47 3.40
C TYR A 52 -13.78 3.32 1.97
N ARG A 53 -13.25 4.40 1.37
CA ARG A 53 -12.60 4.34 0.05
C ARG A 53 -11.26 3.64 0.15
N LEU A 54 -10.48 3.93 1.19
CA LEU A 54 -9.23 3.22 1.46
C LEU A 54 -9.43 1.72 1.62
N ASP A 55 -10.46 1.29 2.36
CA ASP A 55 -10.81 -0.13 2.49
C ASP A 55 -11.12 -0.77 1.12
N GLY A 56 -11.93 -0.10 0.29
CA GLY A 56 -12.26 -0.57 -1.05
C GLY A 56 -11.04 -0.65 -1.97
N ILE A 57 -10.16 0.35 -1.92
CA ILE A 57 -8.89 0.41 -2.67
C ILE A 57 -7.97 -0.76 -2.27
N LEU A 58 -7.74 -0.95 -0.97
CA LEU A 58 -6.88 -2.02 -0.47
C LEU A 58 -7.47 -3.40 -0.79
N THR A 59 -8.78 -3.55 -0.65
CA THR A 59 -9.51 -4.77 -1.03
C THR A 59 -9.37 -5.07 -2.52
N ARG A 60 -9.43 -4.04 -3.37
CA ARG A 60 -9.22 -4.19 -4.83
C ARG A 60 -7.82 -4.69 -5.14
N LEU A 61 -6.79 -4.06 -4.56
CA LEU A 61 -5.39 -4.44 -4.76
C LEU A 61 -5.10 -5.86 -4.24
N LEU A 62 -5.70 -6.24 -3.11
CA LEU A 62 -5.59 -7.59 -2.59
C LEU A 62 -6.22 -8.62 -3.54
N ARG A 63 -7.43 -8.36 -4.04
CA ARG A 63 -8.16 -9.28 -4.93
C ARG A 63 -7.60 -9.36 -6.34
N SER A 64 -6.90 -8.33 -6.81
CA SER A 64 -6.24 -8.34 -8.12
C SER A 64 -4.93 -9.12 -8.13
N GLY A 65 -4.44 -9.56 -6.96
CA GLY A 65 -3.13 -10.18 -6.81
C GLY A 65 -1.97 -9.19 -6.83
N ALA A 66 -2.22 -7.87 -6.89
CA ALA A 66 -1.18 -6.85 -6.93
C ALA A 66 -0.30 -6.82 -5.66
N LEU A 67 -0.79 -7.43 -4.57
CA LEU A 67 -0.07 -7.54 -3.29
C LEU A 67 0.55 -8.92 -3.07
N GLU A 68 0.53 -9.81 -4.07
CA GLU A 68 1.12 -11.14 -3.93
C GLU A 68 2.65 -11.09 -3.81
N GLY A 69 3.18 -11.80 -2.82
CA GLY A 69 4.62 -11.93 -2.61
C GLY A 69 5.29 -10.75 -1.91
N VAL A 70 4.52 -9.78 -1.43
CA VAL A 70 5.01 -8.68 -0.59
C VAL A 70 5.64 -9.24 0.68
N SER A 71 6.85 -8.77 0.99
CA SER A 71 7.61 -9.20 2.16
C SER A 71 7.40 -8.31 3.38
N GLY A 72 6.88 -7.10 3.19
CA GLY A 72 6.53 -6.18 4.27
C GLY A 72 5.74 -4.98 3.76
N VAL A 73 4.98 -4.36 4.66
CA VAL A 73 4.15 -3.17 4.38
C VAL A 73 4.57 -2.02 5.29
N VAL A 74 4.71 -0.85 4.72
CA VAL A 74 4.97 0.42 5.40
C VAL A 74 3.79 1.33 5.11
N CYS A 75 3.06 1.70 6.16
CA CYS A 75 2.05 2.73 6.09
C CYS A 75 2.73 4.08 6.32
N GLY A 76 2.73 4.92 5.29
CA GLY A 76 3.26 6.27 5.31
C GLY A 76 2.28 7.25 5.94
N SER A 77 2.16 8.42 5.33
CA SER A 77 1.25 9.47 5.79
C SER A 77 -0.17 9.25 5.27
N TRP A 78 -1.17 9.52 6.09
CA TRP A 78 -2.59 9.44 5.74
C TRP A 78 -3.24 10.79 6.03
N GLN A 79 -2.91 11.80 5.23
CA GLN A 79 -3.31 13.18 5.51
C GLN A 79 -4.78 13.37 5.16
N GLU A 80 -5.58 13.88 6.10
CA GLU A 80 -7.01 14.13 5.86
C GLU A 80 -7.82 12.86 5.47
N CYS A 81 -7.32 11.67 5.80
CA CYS A 81 -7.93 10.40 5.40
C CYS A 81 -8.92 9.82 6.42
N GLY A 82 -9.61 10.69 7.16
CA GLY A 82 -10.45 10.33 8.30
C GLY A 82 -9.80 10.63 9.66
N PRO A 83 -10.42 10.20 10.78
CA PRO A 83 -10.01 10.63 12.10
C PRO A 83 -8.63 10.08 12.47
N TYR A 84 -7.75 11.01 12.84
CA TYR A 84 -6.41 10.84 13.41
C TYR A 84 -6.46 10.34 14.86
#